data_AF-A0AAD9WXS2-F1
#
_entry.id   AF-A0AAD9WXS2-F1
#
_cell.length_a   1.000
_cell.length_b   1.000
_cell.length_c   1.000
_cell.angle_alpha   90.00
_cell.angle_beta   90.00
_cell.angle_gamma   90.00
#
_symmetry.space_group_name_H-M   'P 1'
#
loop_
_entity.id
_entity.type
_entity.pdbx_description
1 polymer ?
#
loop_
_entity_poly.entity_id
_entity_poly.type
_entity_poly.pdbx_seq_one_letter_code
_entity_poly.pdbx_strand_id
1 'polypeptide(L)'
;MRDTITNKQITTATATLYRFFHDTILNDINVNCPNTISCADILAIATCDLINMVGGPHYNVVLGRKDGKISKASTVDDNLAKLTMPMSQILDIFKKRNQRIWI
;
A
#
# COMPACT_ATOMS: atom_id res chain seq x y z
N MET A 1 -9.77 -16.67 22.27
CA MET A 1 -9.19 -17.55 21.24
C MET A 1 -8.76 -16.66 20.09
N ARG A 2 -7.46 -16.47 19.88
CA ARG A 2 -6.93 -15.76 18.70
C ARG A 2 -6.73 -16.84 17.66
N ASP A 3 -7.64 -16.95 16.72
CA ASP A 3 -7.50 -17.90 15.62
C ASP A 3 -6.26 -17.52 14.83
N THR A 4 -5.27 -18.40 14.86
CA THR A 4 -4.03 -18.25 14.11
C THR A 4 -4.39 -18.27 12.64
N ILE A 5 -4.49 -17.09 12.02
CA ILE A 5 -4.76 -16.94 10.59
C ILE A 5 -3.66 -17.70 9.86
N THR A 6 -4.00 -18.86 9.30
CA THR A 6 -3.04 -19.68 8.55
C THR A 6 -2.57 -18.89 7.33
N ASN A 7 -1.29 -19.05 6.93
CA ASN A 7 -0.73 -18.36 5.76
C ASN A 7 -1.59 -18.53 4.49
N LYS A 8 -2.34 -19.63 4.37
CA LYS A 8 -3.30 -19.89 3.29
C LYS A 8 -4.53 -18.95 3.32
N GLN A 9 -5.08 -18.68 4.51
CA GLN A 9 -6.17 -17.73 4.70
C GLN A 9 -5.70 -16.29 4.44
N ILE A 10 -4.46 -15.94 4.84
CA ILE A 10 -3.82 -14.66 4.49
C ILE A 10 -3.68 -14.54 2.97
N THR A 11 -3.15 -15.55 2.29
CA THR A 11 -2.93 -15.53 0.83
C THR A 11 -4.25 -15.45 0.04
N THR A 12 -5.32 -16.06 0.55
CA THR A 12 -6.65 -16.03 -0.08
C THR A 12 -7.35 -14.69 0.17
N ALA A 13 -7.20 -14.11 1.37
CA ALA A 13 -7.71 -12.80 1.71
C ALA A 13 -6.99 -11.69 0.92
N THR A 14 -5.66 -11.77 0.77
CA THR A 14 -4.88 -10.80 -0.01
C THR A 14 -5.21 -10.87 -1.50
N ALA A 15 -5.39 -12.08 -2.05
CA ALA A 15 -5.84 -12.25 -3.44
C ALA A 15 -7.25 -11.70 -3.68
N THR A 16 -8.17 -11.90 -2.73
CA THR A 16 -9.55 -11.38 -2.82
C THR A 16 -9.58 -9.85 -2.73
N LEU A 17 -8.82 -9.25 -1.81
CA LEU A 17 -8.73 -7.79 -1.66
C LEU A 17 -8.09 -7.12 -2.88
N TYR A 18 -7.05 -7.73 -3.46
CA TYR A 18 -6.41 -7.20 -4.67
C TYR A 18 -7.36 -7.22 -5.86
N ARG A 19 -8.11 -8.32 -6.03
CA ARG A 19 -9.13 -8.44 -7.07
C ARG A 19 -10.26 -7.43 -6.87
N PHE A 20 -10.69 -7.21 -5.63
CA PHE A 20 -11.68 -6.17 -5.35
C PHE A 20 -11.18 -4.78 -5.80
N PHE A 21 -9.96 -4.39 -5.42
CA PHE A 21 -9.42 -3.09 -5.81
C PHE A 21 -9.33 -2.91 -7.34
N HIS A 22 -8.90 -3.95 -8.06
CA HIS A 22 -8.77 -3.92 -9.51
C HIS A 22 -10.12 -3.97 -10.24
N ASP A 23 -10.99 -4.89 -9.84
CA ASP A 23 -12.17 -5.23 -10.63
C ASP A 23 -13.36 -4.31 -10.34
N THR A 24 -13.46 -3.72 -9.14
CA THR A 24 -14.54 -2.79 -8.80
C THR A 24 -14.06 -1.34 -8.82
N ILE A 25 -13.13 -0.98 -7.93
CA ILE A 25 -12.74 0.41 -7.72
C ILE A 25 -12.08 1.00 -8.97
N LEU A 26 -11.02 0.36 -9.48
CA LEU A 26 -10.29 0.86 -10.63
C LEU A 26 -11.16 0.90 -11.90
N ASN A 27 -11.96 -0.13 -12.14
CA ASN A 27 -12.85 -0.18 -13.30
C ASN A 27 -13.94 0.90 -13.25
N ASP A 28 -14.62 1.06 -12.11
CA ASP A 28 -15.66 2.07 -11.96
C ASP A 28 -15.13 3.49 -12.17
N ILE A 29 -13.94 3.80 -11.64
CA ILE A 29 -13.30 5.11 -11.80
C ILE A 29 -12.86 5.32 -13.26
N ASN A 30 -12.31 4.30 -13.90
CA ASN A 30 -11.90 4.37 -15.31
C ASN A 30 -13.08 4.56 -16.27
N VAL A 31 -14.26 4.01 -15.94
CA VAL A 31 -15.49 4.19 -16.73
C VAL A 31 -16.07 5.60 -16.56
N ASN A 32 -16.09 6.11 -15.32
CA ASN A 32 -16.69 7.42 -15.04
C ASN A 32 -15.77 8.60 -15.40
N CYS A 33 -14.46 8.44 -15.21
CA CYS A 33 -13.46 9.51 -15.35
C CYS A 33 -12.18 8.98 -16.04
N PRO A 34 -12.21 8.74 -17.36
CA PRO A 34 -11.05 8.18 -18.08
C PRO A 34 -9.84 9.12 -17.98
N ASN A 35 -8.67 8.55 -17.71
CA ASN A 35 -7.35 9.22 -17.69
C ASN A 35 -7.22 10.45 -16.77
N THR A 36 -8.12 10.62 -15.80
CA THR A 36 -8.12 11.82 -14.94
C THR A 36 -7.33 11.59 -13.65
N ILE A 37 -7.39 10.39 -13.09
CA ILE A 37 -6.78 10.03 -11.79
C ILE A 37 -5.85 8.84 -11.99
N SER A 38 -4.66 8.87 -11.39
CA SER A 38 -3.72 7.76 -11.42
C SER A 38 -4.07 6.67 -10.39
N CYS A 39 -3.71 5.41 -10.67
CA CYS A 39 -3.85 4.31 -9.72
C CYS A 39 -3.10 4.59 -8.41
N ALA A 40 -1.96 5.27 -8.50
CA ALA A 40 -1.17 5.69 -7.35
C ALA A 40 -1.91 6.70 -6.45
N ASP A 41 -2.68 7.63 -7.04
CA ASP A 41 -3.50 8.59 -6.29
C ASP A 41 -4.72 7.91 -5.65
N ILE A 42 -5.37 7.00 -6.38
CA ILE A 42 -6.49 6.19 -5.84
C ILE A 42 -6.05 5.43 -4.60
N LEU A 43 -4.88 4.78 -4.66
CA LEU A 43 -4.35 4.02 -3.52
C LEU A 43 -4.08 4.92 -2.30
N ALA A 44 -3.56 6.13 -2.52
CA ALA A 44 -3.26 7.07 -1.43
C ALA A 44 -4.54 7.61 -0.77
N ILE A 45 -5.58 7.92 -1.55
CA ILE A 45 -6.88 8.36 -1.05
C ILE A 45 -7.55 7.23 -0.26
N ALA A 46 -7.64 6.04 -0.86
CA ALA A 46 -8.25 4.87 -0.22
C ALA A 46 -7.59 4.51 1.12
N THR A 47 -6.26 4.69 1.21
CA THR A 47 -5.53 4.48 2.47
C THR A 47 -5.90 5.52 3.53
N CYS A 48 -6.02 6.80 3.15
CA CYS A 48 -6.44 7.86 4.09
C CYS A 48 -7.88 7.62 4.58
N ASP A 49 -8.78 7.23 3.68
CA ASP A 49 -10.16 6.91 4.02
C ASP A 49 -10.23 5.72 4.98
N LEU A 50 -9.45 4.66 4.72
CA LEU A 50 -9.37 3.50 5.61
C LEU A 50 -8.84 3.90 7.00
N ILE A 51 -7.80 4.74 7.07
CA ILE A 51 -7.26 5.26 8.35
C ILE A 51 -8.35 6.04 9.10
N ASN A 52 -9.10 6.89 8.41
CA ASN A 52 -10.20 7.65 9.01
C ASN A 52 -11.33 6.73 9.52
N MET A 53 -11.69 5.69 8.75
CA MET A 53 -12.73 4.71 9.14
C MET A 53 -12.35 3.92 10.39
N VAL A 54 -11.06 3.64 10.60
CA VAL A 54 -10.58 2.95 11.82
C VAL A 54 -10.35 3.91 13.01
N GLY A 55 -10.74 5.19 12.87
CA GLY A 55 -10.61 6.21 13.93
C GLY A 55 -9.26 6.90 13.99
N GLY A 56 -8.44 6.78 12.93
CA GLY A 56 -7.18 7.50 12.78
C GLY A 56 -7.35 8.96 12.35
N PRO A 57 -6.24 9.71 12.24
CA PRO A 57 -6.28 11.11 11.86
C PRO A 57 -6.62 11.27 10.38
N HIS A 58 -7.56 12.17 10.07
CA HIS A 58 -7.83 12.60 8.71
C HIS A 58 -6.78 13.62 8.26
N TYR A 59 -6.23 13.43 7.05
CA TYR A 59 -5.30 14.38 6.43
C TYR A 59 -5.58 14.53 4.93
N ASN A 60 -5.30 15.72 4.40
CA ASN A 60 -5.46 15.97 2.97
C ASN A 60 -4.36 15.25 2.19
N VAL A 61 -4.77 14.40 1.25
CA VAL A 61 -3.85 13.68 0.37
C VAL A 61 -3.43 14.59 -0.76
N VAL A 62 -2.12 14.86 -0.88
CA VAL A 62 -1.56 15.54 -2.06
C VAL A 62 -1.72 14.63 -3.27
N LEU A 63 -2.27 15.16 -4.36
CA LEU A 63 -2.54 14.46 -5.61
C LEU A 63 -1.52 14.82 -6.70
N GLY A 64 -1.50 14.06 -7.79
CA GLY A 64 -0.60 14.25 -8.93
C GLY A 64 0.47 13.17 -9.08
N ARG A 65 0.33 12.02 -8.39
CA ARG A 65 1.22 10.88 -8.62
C ARG A 65 0.97 10.33 -10.02
N LYS A 66 2.00 9.73 -10.62
CA LYS A 66 1.91 9.08 -11.93
C LYS A 66 2.16 7.59 -11.77
N ASP A 67 1.45 6.79 -12.55
CA ASP A 67 1.58 5.35 -12.50
C ASP A 67 2.90 4.87 -13.12
N GLY A 68 3.59 3.99 -12.41
CA GLY A 68 4.79 3.33 -12.90
C GLY A 68 4.42 2.30 -13.97
N LYS A 69 5.13 2.31 -15.10
CA LYS A 69 4.93 1.34 -16.19
C LYS A 69 5.70 0.03 -16.01
N ILE A 70 6.56 -0.06 -14.99
CA ILE A 70 7.47 -1.18 -14.77
C ILE A 70 7.36 -1.62 -13.32
N SER A 71 7.08 -2.90 -13.10
CA SER A 71 7.17 -3.55 -11.80
C SER A 71 8.44 -4.41 -11.74
N LYS A 72 9.22 -4.31 -10.65
CA LYS A 72 10.48 -5.05 -10.47
C LYS A 72 10.47 -5.79 -9.14
N ALA A 73 10.20 -7.09 -9.17
CA ALA A 73 10.22 -7.94 -7.97
C ALA A 73 11.58 -7.92 -7.26
N SER A 74 12.69 -7.84 -8.02
CA SER A 74 14.04 -7.77 -7.47
C SER A 74 14.30 -6.57 -6.57
N THR A 75 13.53 -5.49 -6.72
CA THR A 75 13.69 -4.31 -5.87
C THR A 75 13.09 -4.50 -4.48
N VAL A 76 12.16 -5.43 -4.29
CA VAL A 76 11.40 -5.60 -3.04
C VAL A 76 12.32 -5.89 -1.85
N ASP A 77 13.29 -6.79 -2.03
CA ASP A 77 14.15 -7.25 -0.93
C ASP A 77 15.02 -6.13 -0.34
N ASP A 78 15.49 -5.21 -1.18
CA ASP A 78 16.32 -4.06 -0.74
C ASP A 78 15.48 -2.89 -0.21
N ASN A 79 14.18 -2.90 -0.48
CA ASN A 79 13.29 -1.77 -0.29
C ASN A 79 12.24 -1.99 0.80
N LEU A 80 11.90 -3.23 1.15
CA LEU A 80 10.92 -3.52 2.19
C LEU A 80 11.58 -4.18 3.38
N ALA A 81 11.34 -3.63 4.56
CA ALA A 81 11.77 -4.23 5.81
C ALA A 81 11.02 -5.55 6.02
N LYS A 82 11.76 -6.64 6.26
CA LYS A 82 11.20 -7.94 6.64
C LYS A 82 11.16 -8.05 8.16
N LEU A 83 10.14 -8.74 8.68
CA LEU A 83 9.96 -8.98 10.11
C LEU A 83 11.12 -9.77 10.75
N THR A 84 11.92 -10.48 9.95
CA THR A 84 13.08 -11.26 10.39
C THR A 84 14.39 -10.47 10.42
N MET A 85 14.41 -9.21 9.95
CA MET A 85 15.62 -8.40 9.90
C MET A 85 15.95 -7.78 11.27
N PRO A 86 17.24 -7.61 11.61
CA PRO A 86 17.64 -6.88 12.80
C PRO A 86 17.31 -5.38 12.64
N MET A 87 17.06 -4.71 13.77
CA MET A 87 16.62 -3.31 13.80
C MET A 87 17.58 -2.36 13.05
N SER A 88 18.89 -2.60 13.10
CA SER A 88 19.88 -1.80 12.38
C SER A 88 19.65 -1.76 10.86
N GLN A 89 19.32 -2.92 10.25
CA GLN A 89 19.02 -2.99 8.83
C GLN A 89 17.71 -2.28 8.47
N ILE A 90 16.72 -2.36 9.37
CA ILE A 90 15.45 -1.65 9.20
C ILE A 90 15.71 -0.14 9.18
N LEU A 91 16.48 0.40 10.14
CA LEU A 91 16.86 1.82 10.16
C LEU A 91 17.51 2.25 8.86
N ASP A 92 18.43 1.44 8.32
CA ASP A 92 19.14 1.77 7.09
C ASP A 92 18.19 1.86 5.88
N ILE A 93 17.18 0.99 5.81
CA ILE A 93 16.15 1.04 4.75
C ILE A 93 15.33 2.33 4.83
N PHE A 94 14.89 2.74 6.03
CA PHE A 94 14.10 3.96 6.22
C PHE A 94 14.94 5.23 6.00
N LYS A 95 16.19 5.25 6.48
CA LYS A 95 17.14 6.35 6.26
C LYS A 95 17.39 6.60 4.77
N LYS A 96 17.55 5.54 3.96
CA LYS A 96 17.72 5.66 2.50
C LYS A 96 16.59 6.40 1.80
N ARG A 97 15.38 6.44 2.39
CA ARG A 97 14.21 7.15 1.85
C ARG A 97 13.94 8.51 2.48
N ASN A 98 14.90 9.01 3.26
CA ASN A 98 14.72 10.22 4.04
C ASN A 98 13.49 10.16 4.98
N GLN A 99 13.10 8.95 5.38
CA GLN A 99 12.04 8.74 6.36
C GLN A 99 12.68 8.82 7.75
N ARG A 100 12.39 9.90 8.48
CA ARG A 100 12.90 10.07 9.84
C ARG A 100 12.18 9.14 10.80
N ILE A 101 12.97 8.31 11.48
CA ILE A 101 12.54 7.57 12.67
C ILE A 101 13.12 8.33 13.87
N TRP A 102 12.24 8.81 14.74
CA TRP A 102 12.62 9.42 16.02
C TRP A 102 12.84 8.28 17.02
N ILE A 103 14.09 7.88 17.18
CA ILE A 103 14.57 6.91 18.17
C ILE A 103 15.79 7.49 18.84
#